data_AF-A0A142C1E0-F1
#
_entry.id   AF-A0A142C1E0-F1
#
_cell.length_a   1.000
_cell.length_b   1.000
_cell.length_c   1.000
_cell.angle_alpha   90.00
_cell.angle_beta   90.00
_cell.angle_gamma   90.00
#
_symmetry.space_group_name_H-M   'P 1'
#
loop_
_entity.id
_entity.type
_entity.pdbx_description
1 polymer ?
#
loop_
_entity_poly.entity_id
_entity_poly.type
_entity_poly.pdbx_seq_one_letter_code
_entity_poly.pdbx_strand_id
1 'polypeptide(L)'
;MEGRRLAVVLIVTSCLSALTVGDTRSVPDVCFQPVVVGPCRGKFPHYYFNSILATCQLFDYGGCRGNENRFEKMDACLYTCEYPWRGILGY
;
A
#
# COMPACT_ATOMS: atom_id res chain seq x y z
N MET A 1 -27.43 -37.75 25.67
CA MET A 1 -27.10 -37.21 27.00
C MET A 1 -25.69 -36.66 26.93
N GLU A 2 -25.56 -35.41 27.37
CA GLU A 2 -24.43 -34.47 27.33
C GLU A 2 -23.14 -35.00 27.99
N GLY A 3 -21.99 -34.39 27.65
CA GLY A 3 -20.80 -34.47 28.50
C GLY A 3 -19.47 -34.43 27.77
N ARG A 4 -19.14 -33.31 27.11
CA ARG A 4 -17.92 -33.13 26.31
C ARG A 4 -16.63 -33.26 27.12
N ARG A 5 -15.92 -34.36 26.86
CA ARG A 5 -14.46 -34.55 26.69
C ARG A 5 -13.52 -33.67 27.53
N LEU A 6 -12.93 -34.32 28.53
CA LEU A 6 -11.53 -34.15 28.94
C LEU A 6 -10.61 -34.18 27.72
N ALA A 7 -9.85 -33.11 27.48
CA ALA A 7 -8.58 -33.14 26.77
C ALA A 7 -7.89 -31.79 26.96
N VAL A 8 -6.70 -31.83 27.59
CA VAL A 8 -5.48 -31.08 27.22
C VAL A 8 -5.73 -29.59 26.91
N VAL A 9 -5.20 -28.64 27.68
CA VAL A 9 -3.98 -27.95 27.24
C VAL A 9 -3.64 -26.82 28.24
N LEU A 10 -2.52 -26.93 28.94
CA LEU A 10 -1.78 -25.82 29.57
C LEU A 10 -0.98 -25.06 28.50
N ILE A 11 -1.67 -24.43 27.54
CA ILE A 11 -1.05 -23.54 26.52
C ILE A 11 -1.86 -22.25 26.51
N VAL A 12 -1.67 -21.43 27.55
CA VAL A 12 -2.20 -20.06 27.58
C VAL A 12 -1.12 -19.00 27.82
N THR A 13 0.17 -19.37 27.74
CA THR A 13 1.30 -18.44 27.88
C THR A 13 2.28 -18.42 26.70
N SER A 14 2.00 -19.12 25.60
CA SER A 14 2.86 -19.09 24.39
C SER A 14 2.22 -18.42 23.16
N CYS A 15 1.11 -17.69 23.33
CA CYS A 15 0.42 -16.99 22.23
C CYS A 15 0.27 -15.48 22.45
N LEU A 16 1.26 -14.79 23.03
CA LEU A 16 1.29 -13.31 23.01
C LEU A 16 1.99 -12.72 21.78
N SER A 17 2.63 -13.53 20.94
CA SER A 17 3.18 -13.07 19.65
C SER A 17 2.22 -13.28 18.47
N ALA A 18 0.99 -13.74 18.69
CA ALA A 18 0.04 -14.03 17.61
C ALA A 18 -0.79 -12.81 17.16
N LEU A 19 -0.23 -11.60 17.10
CA LEU A 19 -0.93 -10.39 16.61
C LEU A 19 -0.16 -9.54 15.60
N THR A 20 0.91 -10.05 14.97
CA THR A 20 1.54 -9.32 13.85
C THR A 20 1.66 -10.13 12.57
N VAL A 21 0.86 -11.19 12.36
CA VAL A 21 0.66 -11.68 10.99
C VAL A 21 -0.31 -10.73 10.27
N GLY A 22 0.14 -9.50 10.07
CA GLY A 22 -0.40 -8.58 9.09
C GLY A 22 0.32 -8.82 7.77
N ASP A 23 0.10 -9.99 7.16
CA ASP A 23 0.27 -10.12 5.71
C ASP A 23 -1.10 -9.95 5.07
N THR A 24 -1.60 -8.71 5.11
CA THR A 24 -2.55 -8.26 4.13
C THR A 24 -1.74 -7.56 3.07
N ARG A 25 -1.80 -8.02 1.81
CA ARG A 25 -1.38 -7.27 0.63
C ARG A 25 -2.24 -5.99 0.50
N SER A 26 -2.07 -5.06 1.43
CA SER A 26 -2.76 -3.78 1.44
C SER A 26 -2.00 -2.81 0.56
N VAL A 27 -2.72 -2.07 -0.26
CA VAL A 27 -2.15 -0.95 -1.00
C VAL A 27 -1.64 0.09 0.01
N PRO A 28 -0.40 0.57 -0.11
CA PRO A 28 0.13 1.63 0.75
C PRO A 28 -0.71 2.91 0.73
N ASP A 29 -0.85 3.59 1.87
CA ASP A 29 -1.63 4.84 2.00
C ASP A 29 -1.17 5.95 1.04
N VAL A 30 0.12 5.96 0.70
CA VAL A 30 0.70 6.88 -0.29
C VAL A 30 -0.03 6.82 -1.63
N CYS A 31 -0.51 5.63 -2.04
CA CYS A 31 -1.22 5.45 -3.31
C CYS A 31 -2.61 6.12 -3.32
N PHE A 32 -3.11 6.56 -2.17
CA PHE A 32 -4.40 7.26 -2.07
C PHE A 32 -4.23 8.78 -1.95
N GLN A 33 -2.98 9.27 -1.84
CA GLN A 33 -2.73 10.71 -1.80
C GLN A 33 -2.98 11.37 -3.17
N PRO A 34 -3.45 12.62 -3.23
CA PRO A 34 -3.61 13.33 -4.49
C PRO A 34 -2.25 13.62 -5.13
N VAL A 35 -2.22 13.88 -6.44
CA VAL A 35 -1.01 14.40 -7.09
C VAL A 35 -0.74 15.84 -6.62
N VAL A 36 0.52 16.18 -6.32
CA VAL A 36 0.92 17.52 -5.88
C VAL A 36 2.13 18.01 -6.68
N VAL A 37 1.90 18.99 -7.56
CA VAL A 37 2.96 19.69 -8.32
C VAL A 37 3.85 20.51 -7.39
N GLY A 38 3.27 21.13 -6.36
CA GLY A 38 3.96 22.04 -5.45
C GLY A 38 4.11 23.46 -6.02
N PRO A 39 4.61 24.43 -5.23
CA PRO A 39 4.64 25.84 -5.60
C PRO A 39 5.85 26.24 -6.46
N CYS A 40 6.88 25.39 -6.54
CA CYS A 40 8.03 25.63 -7.40
C CYS A 40 7.67 25.45 -8.88
N ARG A 41 8.42 26.10 -9.77
CA ARG A 41 8.11 26.19 -11.22
C ARG A 41 9.04 25.34 -12.10
N GLY A 42 9.68 24.33 -11.51
CA GLY A 42 10.42 23.33 -12.27
C GLY A 42 9.48 22.43 -13.08
N LYS A 43 10.05 21.67 -14.02
CA LYS A 43 9.35 20.63 -14.77
C LYS A 43 10.16 19.35 -14.67
N PHE A 44 9.94 18.62 -13.59
CA PHE A 44 10.62 17.35 -13.35
C PHE A 44 9.62 16.23 -13.65
N PRO A 45 9.85 15.41 -14.69
CA PRO A 45 8.96 14.31 -15.02
C PRO A 45 9.00 13.27 -13.90
N HIS A 46 7.86 13.01 -13.29
CA HIS A 46 7.67 11.99 -12.26
C HIS A 46 6.40 11.21 -12.55
N TYR A 47 6.21 10.11 -11.83
CA TYR A 47 5.04 9.26 -11.91
C TYR A 47 4.23 9.38 -10.61
N TYR A 48 2.92 9.33 -10.71
CA TYR A 48 2.02 9.22 -9.56
C TYR A 48 1.00 8.12 -9.85
N PHE A 49 0.44 7.56 -8.79
CA PHE A 49 -0.65 6.61 -8.92
C PHE A 49 -2.00 7.34 -8.90
N ASN A 50 -2.80 7.11 -9.93
CA ASN A 50 -4.18 7.56 -10.01
C ASN A 50 -5.10 6.47 -9.46
N SER A 51 -5.59 6.64 -8.24
CA SER A 51 -6.43 5.66 -7.55
C SER A 51 -7.83 5.49 -8.15
N ILE A 52 -8.33 6.47 -8.91
CA ILE A 52 -9.61 6.37 -9.61
C ILE A 52 -9.50 5.41 -10.79
N LEU A 53 -8.41 5.52 -11.54
CA LEU A 53 -8.15 4.68 -12.72
C LEU A 53 -7.34 3.42 -12.39
N ALA A 54 -6.89 3.29 -11.15
CA ALA A 54 -5.95 2.28 -10.68
C ALA A 54 -4.72 2.13 -11.60
N THR A 55 -4.14 3.25 -12.05
CA THR A 55 -2.99 3.26 -12.97
C THR A 55 -1.92 4.28 -12.58
N CYS A 56 -0.66 3.95 -12.86
CA CYS A 56 0.46 4.87 -12.78
C CYS A 56 0.53 5.79 -14.00
N GLN A 57 0.67 7.10 -13.76
CA GLN A 57 0.63 8.14 -14.79
C GLN A 57 1.77 9.14 -14.63
N LEU A 58 2.22 9.74 -15.73
CA LEU A 58 3.25 10.78 -15.74
C LEU A 58 2.67 12.14 -15.33
N PHE A 59 3.41 12.92 -14.55
CA PHE A 59 3.12 14.32 -14.25
C PHE A 59 4.41 15.15 -14.08
N ASP A 60 4.30 16.47 -14.24
CA ASP A 60 5.39 17.39 -13.96
C ASP A 60 5.39 17.81 -12.48
N TYR A 61 6.41 17.43 -11.73
CA TYR A 61 6.66 17.93 -10.38
C TYR A 61 7.38 19.28 -10.45
N GLY A 62 6.90 20.24 -9.64
CA GLY A 62 7.44 21.59 -9.57
C GLY A 62 8.83 21.69 -8.92
N GLY A 63 9.28 20.64 -8.22
CA GLY A 63 10.60 20.56 -7.60
C GLY A 63 10.63 20.84 -6.10
N CYS A 64 9.51 21.23 -5.48
CA CYS A 64 9.44 21.38 -4.02
C CYS A 64 8.02 21.17 -3.47
N ARG A 65 7.93 20.80 -2.18
CA ARG A 65 6.68 20.65 -1.39
C ARG A 65 5.59 19.81 -2.07
N GLY A 66 5.97 18.71 -2.71
CA GLY A 66 5.03 17.66 -3.09
C GLY A 66 4.75 16.71 -1.92
N ASN A 67 4.09 15.59 -2.20
CA ASN A 67 3.88 14.49 -1.26
C ASN A 67 4.59 13.22 -1.74
N GLU A 68 4.24 12.06 -1.17
CA GLU A 68 4.91 10.78 -1.41
C GLU A 68 4.33 10.03 -2.61
N ASN A 69 3.14 10.41 -3.12
CA ASN A 69 2.59 9.89 -4.38
C ASN A 69 3.32 10.53 -5.58
N ARG A 70 4.64 10.36 -5.58
CA ARG A 70 5.60 10.88 -6.56
C ARG A 70 6.78 9.94 -6.64
N PHE A 71 6.92 9.26 -7.76
CA PHE A 71 7.95 8.28 -8.04
C PHE A 71 8.83 8.79 -9.19
N GLU A 72 10.14 8.58 -9.12
CA GLU A 72 11.06 8.94 -10.22
C GLU A 72 10.98 8.00 -11.42
N LYS A 73 10.56 6.75 -11.18
CA LYS A 73 10.53 5.68 -12.18
C LYS A 73 9.12 5.09 -12.24
N MET A 74 8.68 4.74 -13.45
CA MET A 74 7.39 4.08 -13.66
C MET A 74 7.30 2.78 -12.85
N ASP A 75 8.34 1.94 -12.92
CA ASP A 75 8.39 0.67 -12.20
C ASP A 75 8.19 0.84 -10.69
N ALA A 76 8.78 1.87 -10.10
CA ALA A 76 8.61 2.15 -8.67
C ALA A 76 7.14 2.45 -8.32
N CYS A 77 6.43 3.21 -9.17
CA CYS A 77 5.00 3.42 -9.00
C CYS A 77 4.21 2.11 -9.17
N LEU A 78 4.52 1.32 -10.21
CA LEU A 78 3.82 0.07 -10.51
C LEU A 78 3.92 -0.94 -9.37
N TYR A 79 5.14 -1.19 -8.87
CA TYR A 79 5.36 -2.12 -7.76
C TYR A 79 4.76 -1.64 -6.45
N THR A 80 4.77 -0.33 -6.20
CA THR A 80 4.26 0.23 -4.93
C THR A 80 2.74 0.29 -4.92
N CYS A 81 2.11 0.65 -6.03
CA CYS A 81 0.69 0.96 -6.07
C CYS A 81 -0.10 0.06 -7.02
N GLU A 82 0.28 -0.02 -8.30
CA GLU A 82 -0.56 -0.68 -9.29
C GLU A 82 -0.67 -2.21 -9.14
N TYR A 83 0.44 -2.91 -8.87
CA TYR A 83 0.43 -4.36 -8.71
C TYR A 83 -0.28 -4.83 -7.45
N PRO A 84 -0.11 -4.19 -6.27
CA PRO A 84 -0.95 -4.48 -5.12
C PRO A 84 -2.45 -4.34 -5.43
N TRP A 85 -2.85 -3.31 -6.18
CA TRP A 85 -4.23 -3.13 -6.64
C TRP A 85 -4.72 -4.26 -7.54
N ARG A 86 -3.92 -4.68 -8.54
CA ARG A 86 -4.25 -5.83 -9.40
C ARG A 86 -4.38 -7.13 -8.61
N GLY A 87 -3.49 -7.34 -7.64
CA GLY A 87 -3.53 -8.49 -6.74
C GLY A 87 -4.78 -8.56 -5.87
N ILE A 88 -5.34 -7.42 -5.46
CA ILE A 88 -6.63 -7.35 -4.76
C ILE A 88 -7.79 -7.72 -5.70
N LEU A 89 -7.71 -7.27 -6.94
CA LEU A 89 -8.74 -7.52 -7.95
C LEU A 89 -8.64 -8.91 -8.59
N GLY A 90 -7.57 -9.66 -8.33
CA GLY A 90 -7.36 -11.01 -8.84
C GLY A 90 -6.99 -11.08 -10.33
N TYR A 91 -6.41 -10.00 -10.87
CA TYR A 91 -5.92 -9.92 -12.26
C TYR A 91 -4.42 -10.18 -12.38
#